data_AF-A0A1M3IG84-F1
#
_entry.id   AF-A0A1M3IG84-F1
#
_cell.length_a   1.000
_cell.length_b   1.000
_cell.length_c   1.000
_cell.angle_alpha   90.00
_cell.angle_beta   90.00
_cell.angle_gamma   90.00
#
_symmetry.space_group_name_H-M   'P 1'
#
loop_
_entity.id
_entity.type
_entity.pdbx_description
1 polymer ?
#
loop_
_entity_poly.entity_id
_entity_poly.type
_entity_poly.pdbx_seq_one_letter_code
_entity_poly.pdbx_strand_id
1 'polypeptide(L)'
;MKALICCLLTLCSCQLVVAQQKSEEQLVNKILQCFANHDDSAYASLFPSFDTLWNIAQQYHDTDVISARRINNIRSNPQRLQQFDPKFNPRIIADFDTLYAKGRDSGIHWSDLLLARYDLEKAMLPRELIGFEKIVPFRLQGYIFVQDLLTRRIYCMAIKDVHGINGKWYGGHVVNILQAESIDEYYDKLAKERKVLKDMLLVQMYGDDTAGLAEDSAALRAKARLDAIAAAKKAAKQDEDEEEKSPVVTNEVVERKLYVGTFDKEVGLELYIRSLKGSCPETICGWDALYKFEDQDEWVRLEVTKGKNGKLLFSEDEAEMELTFKNGTAIGEWTSAKEKTTFEIQLTEKREVKNRKLFQLDQMLEDSE
;
A
#
# COMPACT_ATOMS: atom_id res chain seq x y z
N MET A 1 58.83 -26.08 -21.35
CA MET A 1 58.56 -24.70 -21.77
C MET A 1 57.24 -24.69 -22.51
N LYS A 2 56.21 -24.10 -21.87
CA LYS A 2 54.99 -23.51 -22.45
C LYS A 2 53.94 -24.41 -23.13
N ALA A 3 52.71 -24.21 -22.62
CA ALA A 3 51.42 -24.17 -23.32
C ALA A 3 50.80 -25.52 -23.74
N LEU A 4 49.50 -25.78 -23.57
CA LEU A 4 48.39 -24.89 -23.23
C LEU A 4 47.27 -25.74 -22.62
N ILE A 5 46.74 -25.23 -21.52
CA ILE A 5 45.51 -25.67 -20.84
C ILE A 5 44.37 -25.57 -21.86
N CYS A 6 43.85 -26.71 -22.31
CA CYS A 6 42.76 -26.78 -23.27
C CYS A 6 41.46 -27.15 -22.52
N CYS A 7 40.67 -26.11 -22.25
CA CYS A 7 39.21 -26.15 -22.17
C CYS A 7 38.55 -27.20 -21.27
N LEU A 8 38.65 -26.99 -19.96
CA LEU A 8 37.74 -27.56 -18.94
C LEU A 8 36.82 -26.45 -18.39
N LEU A 9 36.36 -25.57 -19.28
CA LEU A 9 35.46 -24.45 -18.99
C LEU A 9 34.50 -24.32 -20.18
N THR A 10 33.40 -25.08 -20.14
CA THR A 10 32.07 -24.71 -20.66
C THR A 10 31.21 -25.96 -20.61
N LEU A 11 30.36 -26.04 -19.58
CA LEU A 11 28.98 -26.56 -19.61
C LEU A 11 28.46 -26.58 -18.16
N CYS A 12 28.68 -25.48 -17.42
CA CYS A 12 27.73 -25.08 -16.39
C CYS A 12 26.60 -24.39 -17.15
N SER A 13 25.76 -25.20 -17.79
CA SER A 13 24.45 -24.77 -18.22
C SER A 13 23.71 -24.45 -16.93
N CYS A 14 23.81 -23.22 -16.44
CA CYS A 14 22.77 -22.68 -15.59
C CYS A 14 21.49 -22.80 -16.43
N GLN A 15 20.77 -23.89 -16.25
CA GLN A 15 19.37 -23.95 -16.61
C GLN A 15 18.75 -22.85 -15.77
N LEU A 16 18.59 -21.67 -16.39
CA LEU A 16 17.52 -20.76 -16.05
C LEU A 16 16.26 -21.60 -16.26
N VAL A 17 15.86 -22.32 -15.21
CA VAL A 17 14.58 -22.99 -15.13
C VAL A 17 13.58 -21.85 -15.05
N VAL A 18 13.22 -21.31 -16.22
CA VAL A 18 12.08 -20.43 -16.34
C VAL A 18 10.88 -21.34 -16.17
N ALA A 19 10.27 -21.35 -14.98
CA ALA A 19 9.13 -22.21 -14.71
C ALA A 19 7.92 -21.65 -15.50
N GLN A 20 7.74 -22.18 -16.70
CA GLN A 20 6.70 -21.77 -17.64
C GLN A 20 5.58 -22.80 -17.61
N GLN A 21 4.38 -22.38 -17.22
CA GLN A 21 3.24 -23.29 -17.13
C GLN A 21 2.51 -23.35 -18.47
N LYS A 22 2.12 -24.56 -18.90
CA LYS A 22 1.49 -24.76 -20.22
C LYS A 22 0.00 -24.43 -20.20
N SER A 23 -0.63 -24.39 -19.04
CA SER A 23 -2.03 -23.99 -18.87
C SER A 23 -2.23 -23.15 -17.61
N GLU A 24 -3.33 -22.42 -17.58
CA GLU A 24 -3.80 -21.64 -16.43
C GLU A 24 -3.99 -22.54 -15.20
N GLU A 25 -4.63 -23.71 -15.39
CA GLU A 25 -4.82 -24.71 -14.34
C GLU A 25 -3.48 -25.23 -13.78
N GLN A 26 -2.47 -25.42 -14.62
CA GLN A 26 -1.13 -25.82 -14.15
C GLN A 26 -0.47 -24.71 -13.32
N LEU A 27 -0.67 -23.44 -13.68
CA LEU A 27 -0.19 -22.31 -12.89
C LEU A 27 -0.87 -22.28 -11.52
N VAL A 28 -2.19 -22.40 -11.46
CA VAL A 28 -2.95 -22.44 -10.21
C VAL A 28 -2.46 -23.58 -9.32
N ASN A 29 -2.34 -24.80 -9.85
CA ASN A 29 -1.82 -25.93 -9.09
C ASN A 29 -0.37 -25.72 -8.63
N LYS A 30 0.45 -25.07 -9.45
CA LYS A 30 1.84 -24.79 -9.09
C LYS A 30 1.96 -23.77 -7.96
N ILE A 31 1.11 -22.74 -7.95
CA ILE A 31 1.00 -21.79 -6.83
C ILE A 31 0.68 -22.56 -5.55
N LEU A 32 -0.32 -23.44 -5.57
CA LEU A 32 -0.68 -24.24 -4.40
C LEU A 32 0.45 -25.15 -3.93
N GLN A 33 1.20 -25.77 -4.85
CA GLN A 33 2.39 -26.55 -4.51
C GLN A 33 3.48 -25.71 -3.83
N CYS A 34 3.70 -24.48 -4.28
CA CYS A 34 4.67 -23.59 -3.64
C CYS A 34 4.25 -23.26 -2.21
N PHE A 35 2.96 -22.99 -1.96
CA PHE A 35 2.45 -22.81 -0.61
C PHE A 35 2.55 -24.10 0.22
N ALA A 36 2.22 -25.27 -0.35
CA ALA A 36 2.31 -26.56 0.35
C ALA A 36 3.74 -26.87 0.84
N ASN A 37 4.75 -26.51 0.05
CA ASN A 37 6.16 -26.78 0.35
C ASN A 37 6.89 -25.61 1.02
N HIS A 38 6.23 -24.45 1.17
CA HIS A 38 6.87 -23.18 1.56
C HIS A 38 8.11 -22.86 0.71
N ASP A 39 8.01 -23.03 -0.61
CA ASP A 39 9.12 -22.86 -1.56
C ASP A 39 9.01 -21.49 -2.27
N ASP A 40 9.66 -20.49 -1.68
CA ASP A 40 9.71 -19.11 -2.17
C ASP A 40 10.45 -18.99 -3.52
N SER A 41 11.47 -19.81 -3.73
CA SER A 41 12.31 -19.85 -4.92
C SER A 41 11.53 -20.40 -6.11
N ALA A 42 10.78 -21.49 -5.89
CA ALA A 42 9.85 -22.01 -6.90
C ALA A 42 8.72 -21.02 -7.17
N TYR A 43 8.19 -20.34 -6.15
CA TYR A 43 7.18 -19.31 -6.33
C TYR A 43 7.69 -18.12 -7.15
N ALA A 44 8.89 -17.62 -6.86
CA ALA A 44 9.54 -16.55 -7.63
C ALA A 44 9.70 -16.91 -9.11
N SER A 45 10.00 -18.18 -9.40
CA SER A 45 10.18 -18.67 -10.77
C SER A 45 8.89 -18.69 -11.62
N LEU A 46 7.71 -18.56 -10.99
CA LEU A 46 6.44 -18.47 -11.71
C LEU A 46 6.25 -17.13 -12.41
N PHE A 47 6.96 -16.10 -11.97
CA PHE A 47 6.81 -14.75 -12.49
C PHE A 47 7.68 -14.54 -13.74
N PRO A 48 7.22 -13.71 -14.70
CA PRO A 48 8.03 -13.39 -15.85
C PRO A 48 9.20 -12.49 -15.44
N SER A 49 10.42 -12.83 -15.87
CA SER A 49 11.56 -11.95 -15.63
C SER A 49 11.43 -10.65 -16.41
N PHE A 50 12.01 -9.57 -15.88
CA PHE A 50 12.06 -8.27 -16.54
C PHE A 50 12.65 -8.39 -17.95
N ASP A 51 13.75 -9.13 -18.11
CA ASP A 51 14.39 -9.33 -19.42
C ASP A 51 13.45 -10.00 -20.43
N THR A 52 12.61 -10.94 -19.97
CA THR A 52 11.62 -11.59 -20.84
C THR A 52 10.59 -10.57 -21.34
N LEU A 53 9.97 -9.81 -20.43
CA LEU A 53 8.98 -8.81 -20.78
C LEU A 53 9.57 -7.68 -21.64
N TRP A 54 10.79 -7.24 -21.30
CA TRP A 54 11.49 -6.19 -21.99
C TRP A 54 11.87 -6.58 -23.41
N ASN A 55 12.37 -7.80 -23.62
CA ASN A 55 12.68 -8.32 -24.95
C ASN A 55 11.43 -8.40 -25.83
N ILE A 56 10.30 -8.84 -25.29
CA ILE A 56 9.02 -8.84 -26.01
C ILE A 56 8.61 -7.41 -26.37
N ALA A 57 8.73 -6.47 -25.43
CA ALA A 57 8.42 -5.07 -25.68
C ALA A 57 9.31 -4.45 -26.75
N GLN A 58 10.60 -4.80 -26.81
CA GLN A 58 11.53 -4.29 -27.83
C GLN A 58 11.23 -4.88 -29.21
N GLN A 59 10.89 -6.17 -29.29
CA GLN A 59 10.61 -6.85 -30.56
C GLN A 59 9.21 -6.57 -31.12
N TYR A 60 8.30 -6.04 -30.31
CA TYR A 60 6.94 -5.74 -30.76
C TYR A 60 6.94 -4.61 -31.82
N HIS A 61 6.54 -4.95 -33.04
CA HIS A 61 6.36 -3.98 -34.12
C HIS A 61 4.93 -4.07 -34.65
N ASP A 62 4.28 -2.92 -34.76
CA ASP A 62 2.91 -2.81 -35.25
C ASP A 62 2.85 -1.68 -36.26
N THR A 63 2.05 -1.85 -37.31
CA THR A 63 1.86 -0.85 -38.36
C THR A 63 0.91 0.27 -37.93
N ASP A 64 0.09 0.02 -36.91
CA ASP A 64 -0.84 1.00 -36.37
C ASP A 64 -0.12 2.04 -35.47
N VAL A 65 -0.33 3.33 -35.79
CA VAL A 65 0.25 4.48 -35.07
C VAL A 65 -0.18 4.49 -33.59
N ILE A 66 -1.41 4.09 -33.29
CA ILE A 66 -1.92 4.07 -31.92
C ILE A 66 -1.19 2.98 -31.13
N SER A 67 -1.09 1.78 -31.70
CA SER A 67 -0.38 0.66 -31.10
C SER A 67 1.12 0.93 -30.92
N ALA A 68 1.75 1.60 -31.89
CA ALA A 68 3.14 2.06 -31.79
C ALA A 68 3.34 3.08 -30.65
N ARG A 69 2.42 4.03 -30.47
CA ARG A 69 2.48 4.98 -29.35
C ARG A 69 2.33 4.29 -28.01
N ARG A 70 1.43 3.31 -27.91
CA ARG A 70 1.19 2.54 -26.69
C ARG A 70 2.41 1.71 -26.29
N ILE A 71 3.03 0.99 -27.22
CA ILE A 71 4.24 0.22 -26.88
C ILE A 71 5.42 1.14 -26.53
N ASN A 72 5.52 2.31 -27.17
CA ASN A 72 6.56 3.29 -26.84
C ASN A 72 6.41 3.85 -25.42
N ASN A 73 5.19 3.98 -24.89
CA ASN A 73 4.95 4.35 -23.49
C ASN A 73 5.52 3.32 -22.49
N ILE A 74 5.48 2.03 -22.85
CA ILE A 74 6.10 0.96 -22.05
C ILE A 74 7.63 1.03 -22.19
N ARG A 75 8.14 1.24 -23.41
CA ARG A 75 9.59 1.36 -23.67
C ARG A 75 10.23 2.57 -22.99
N SER A 76 9.52 3.69 -22.91
CA SER A 76 10.04 4.88 -22.21
C SER A 76 10.07 4.71 -20.69
N ASN A 77 9.33 3.74 -20.14
CA ASN A 77 9.15 3.54 -18.70
C ASN A 77 9.40 2.06 -18.30
N PRO A 78 10.65 1.56 -18.40
CA PRO A 78 10.97 0.15 -18.11
C PRO A 78 10.65 -0.27 -16.67
N GLN A 79 10.64 0.67 -15.72
CA GLN A 79 10.25 0.45 -14.32
C GLN A 79 8.85 -0.18 -14.19
N ARG A 80 7.94 0.11 -15.13
CA ARG A 80 6.60 -0.47 -15.15
C ARG A 80 6.58 -1.97 -15.42
N LEU A 81 7.62 -2.53 -16.03
CA LEU A 81 7.76 -3.98 -16.21
C LEU A 81 8.48 -4.63 -15.03
N GLN A 82 9.37 -3.89 -14.37
CA GLN A 82 10.13 -4.37 -13.22
C GLN A 82 9.22 -4.76 -12.05
N GLN A 83 8.04 -4.12 -11.90
CA GLN A 83 7.09 -4.45 -10.84
C GLN A 83 6.58 -5.90 -10.86
N PHE A 84 6.68 -6.61 -11.99
CA PHE A 84 6.23 -7.99 -12.14
C PHE A 84 7.32 -9.03 -11.88
N ASP A 85 8.57 -8.60 -11.74
CA ASP A 85 9.72 -9.48 -11.51
C ASP A 85 10.07 -9.46 -10.02
N PRO A 86 10.00 -10.59 -9.30
CA PRO A 86 10.37 -10.70 -7.89
C PRO A 86 11.79 -10.21 -7.57
N LYS A 87 12.71 -10.24 -8.54
CA LYS A 87 14.07 -9.71 -8.38
C LYS A 87 14.09 -8.19 -8.17
N PHE A 88 13.17 -7.47 -8.81
CA PHE A 88 13.06 -6.01 -8.70
C PHE A 88 11.94 -5.58 -7.74
N ASN A 89 10.92 -6.43 -7.56
CA ASN A 89 9.83 -6.23 -6.63
C ASN A 89 9.83 -7.34 -5.56
N PRO A 90 10.69 -7.21 -4.52
CA PRO A 90 10.79 -8.23 -3.47
C PRO A 90 9.50 -8.37 -2.65
N ARG A 91 8.57 -7.42 -2.76
CA ARG A 91 7.26 -7.48 -2.10
C ARG A 91 6.47 -8.72 -2.51
N ILE A 92 6.64 -9.22 -3.73
CA ILE A 92 5.95 -10.44 -4.19
C ILE A 92 6.28 -11.63 -3.28
N ILE A 93 7.55 -11.75 -2.87
CA ILE A 93 8.01 -12.83 -1.97
C ILE A 93 7.68 -12.52 -0.52
N ALA A 94 7.82 -11.26 -0.09
CA ALA A 94 7.41 -10.85 1.25
C ALA A 94 5.91 -11.11 1.51
N ASP A 95 5.06 -10.86 0.52
CA ASP A 95 3.63 -11.15 0.59
C ASP A 95 3.38 -12.66 0.64
N PHE A 96 4.12 -13.47 -0.12
CA PHE A 96 4.05 -14.94 -0.06
C PHE A 96 4.32 -15.46 1.36
N ASP A 97 5.42 -15.04 1.99
CA ASP A 97 5.75 -15.46 3.36
C ASP A 97 4.73 -14.97 4.39
N THR A 98 4.28 -13.71 4.25
CA THR A 98 3.27 -13.12 5.12
C THR A 98 1.95 -13.88 5.03
N LEU A 99 1.55 -14.30 3.84
CA LEU A 99 0.33 -15.07 3.61
C LEU A 99 0.47 -16.51 4.05
N TYR A 100 1.64 -17.11 3.88
CA TYR A 100 1.93 -18.44 4.41
C TYR A 100 1.75 -18.46 5.94
N ALA A 101 2.33 -17.47 6.63
CA ALA A 101 2.15 -17.27 8.07
C ALA A 101 0.67 -16.99 8.43
N LYS A 102 0.00 -16.08 7.73
CA LYS A 102 -1.44 -15.79 7.93
C LYS A 102 -2.31 -17.03 7.80
N GLY A 103 -2.05 -17.88 6.80
CA GLY A 103 -2.79 -19.11 6.61
C GLY A 103 -2.56 -20.10 7.75
N ARG A 104 -1.31 -20.26 8.21
CA ARG A 104 -0.99 -21.10 9.37
C ARG A 104 -1.71 -20.61 10.63
N ASP A 105 -1.69 -19.30 10.88
CA ASP A 105 -2.40 -18.67 12.01
C ASP A 105 -3.93 -18.82 11.89
N SER A 106 -4.44 -18.95 10.67
CA SER A 106 -5.86 -19.20 10.37
C SER A 106 -6.23 -20.70 10.40
N GLY A 107 -5.27 -21.57 10.75
CA GLY A 107 -5.47 -23.02 10.85
C GLY A 107 -5.47 -23.76 9.51
N ILE A 108 -4.88 -23.19 8.46
CA ILE A 108 -4.75 -23.82 7.15
C ILE A 108 -3.62 -24.85 7.18
N HIS A 109 -3.92 -26.06 6.74
CA HIS A 109 -2.93 -27.12 6.54
C HIS A 109 -2.47 -27.11 5.08
N TRP A 110 -1.40 -26.37 4.79
CA TRP A 110 -0.91 -26.13 3.42
C TRP A 110 -0.58 -27.41 2.64
N SER A 111 -0.15 -28.48 3.31
CA SER A 111 0.15 -29.79 2.72
C SER A 111 -1.09 -30.55 2.22
N ASP A 112 -2.27 -30.23 2.76
CA ASP A 112 -3.50 -31.02 2.61
C ASP A 112 -4.62 -30.20 1.96
N LEU A 113 -4.24 -29.37 0.99
CA LEU A 113 -5.17 -28.55 0.21
C LEU A 113 -5.59 -29.25 -1.08
N LEU A 114 -6.89 -29.23 -1.35
CA LEU A 114 -7.45 -29.56 -2.66
C LEU A 114 -8.00 -28.31 -3.34
N LEU A 115 -7.68 -28.16 -4.62
CA LEU A 115 -8.31 -27.16 -5.46
C LEU A 115 -9.80 -27.49 -5.63
N ALA A 116 -10.67 -26.61 -5.15
CA ALA A 116 -12.12 -26.77 -5.33
C ALA A 116 -12.57 -26.13 -6.65
N ARG A 117 -12.16 -24.88 -6.89
CA ARG A 117 -12.40 -24.13 -8.13
C ARG A 117 -11.51 -22.89 -8.17
N TYR A 118 -11.44 -22.23 -9.32
CA TYR A 118 -10.88 -20.88 -9.43
C TYR A 118 -11.74 -20.05 -10.37
N ASP A 119 -11.85 -18.76 -10.10
CA ASP A 119 -12.63 -17.80 -10.88
C ASP A 119 -11.69 -16.64 -11.26
N LEU A 120 -11.24 -16.63 -12.51
CA LEU A 120 -10.33 -15.61 -13.05
C LEU A 120 -11.04 -14.74 -14.09
N GLU A 121 -10.86 -13.44 -13.95
CA GLU A 121 -11.44 -12.43 -14.83
C GLU A 121 -10.36 -11.55 -15.43
N LYS A 122 -10.65 -10.99 -16.60
CA LYS A 122 -9.72 -10.07 -17.26
C LYS A 122 -9.53 -8.81 -16.43
N ALA A 123 -8.30 -8.56 -16.01
CA ALA A 123 -7.97 -7.38 -15.22
C ALA A 123 -7.96 -6.13 -16.11
N MET A 124 -8.60 -5.06 -15.64
CA MET A 124 -8.45 -3.74 -16.27
C MET A 124 -7.03 -3.21 -16.07
N LEU A 125 -6.49 -2.55 -17.09
CA LEU A 125 -5.17 -1.95 -17.03
C LEU A 125 -5.27 -0.53 -16.44
N PRO A 126 -4.44 -0.18 -15.44
CA PRO A 126 -4.30 1.19 -15.02
C PRO A 126 -3.69 2.03 -16.15
N ARG A 127 -3.91 3.35 -16.12
CA ARG A 127 -3.46 4.28 -17.18
C ARG A 127 -1.95 4.18 -17.46
N GLU A 128 -1.17 3.88 -16.44
CA GLU A 128 0.28 3.73 -16.54
C GLU A 128 0.69 2.50 -17.36
N LEU A 129 -0.11 1.44 -17.35
CA LEU A 129 0.16 0.20 -18.07
C LEU A 129 -0.49 0.17 -19.46
N ILE A 130 -0.94 1.31 -19.98
CA ILE A 130 -1.40 1.41 -21.37
C ILE A 130 -0.26 1.01 -22.31
N GLY A 131 -0.51 -0.01 -23.13
CA GLY A 131 0.46 -0.65 -24.02
C GLY A 131 0.95 -2.00 -23.52
N PHE A 132 0.77 -2.32 -22.24
CA PHE A 132 1.11 -3.62 -21.69
C PHE A 132 0.27 -4.75 -22.31
N GLU A 133 -0.98 -4.46 -22.70
CA GLU A 133 -1.86 -5.42 -23.39
C GLU A 133 -1.28 -5.95 -24.71
N LYS A 134 -0.32 -5.24 -25.30
CA LYS A 134 0.32 -5.64 -26.56
C LYS A 134 1.38 -6.70 -26.37
N ILE A 135 2.01 -6.72 -25.20
CA ILE A 135 3.04 -7.72 -24.85
C ILE A 135 2.46 -8.86 -24.02
N VAL A 136 1.43 -8.57 -23.21
CA VAL A 136 0.71 -9.54 -22.40
C VAL A 136 -0.79 -9.46 -22.77
N PRO A 137 -1.23 -10.26 -23.75
CA PRO A 137 -2.62 -10.19 -24.25
C PRO A 137 -3.65 -10.66 -23.21
N PHE A 138 -3.25 -11.61 -22.34
CA PHE A 138 -4.08 -12.10 -21.25
C PHE A 138 -3.50 -11.64 -19.92
N ARG A 139 -4.21 -10.75 -19.25
CA ARG A 139 -3.93 -10.37 -17.87
C ARG A 139 -5.18 -10.64 -17.06
N LEU A 140 -5.08 -11.56 -16.11
CA LEU A 140 -6.19 -12.00 -15.28
C LEU A 140 -5.94 -11.69 -13.81
N GLN A 141 -7.02 -11.53 -13.06
CA GLN A 141 -7.05 -11.44 -11.61
C GLN A 141 -8.30 -12.18 -11.12
N GLY A 142 -8.33 -12.60 -9.86
CA GLY A 142 -9.49 -13.28 -9.34
C GLY A 142 -9.20 -14.07 -8.09
N TYR A 143 -9.82 -15.25 -8.00
CA TYR A 143 -9.89 -16.02 -6.77
C TYR A 143 -9.61 -17.50 -7.00
N ILE A 144 -8.85 -18.10 -6.09
CA ILE A 144 -8.65 -19.55 -6.01
C ILE A 144 -9.33 -20.04 -4.74
N PHE A 145 -10.24 -21.00 -4.87
CA PHE A 145 -10.90 -21.64 -3.75
C PHE A 145 -10.25 -22.99 -3.48
N VAL A 146 -9.75 -23.17 -2.27
CA VAL A 146 -9.12 -24.40 -1.80
C VAL A 146 -9.88 -24.97 -0.61
N GLN A 147 -10.05 -26.28 -0.59
CA GLN A 147 -10.60 -27.00 0.54
C GLN A 147 -9.46 -27.64 1.32
N ASP A 148 -9.37 -27.33 2.61
CA ASP A 148 -8.50 -28.03 3.54
C ASP A 148 -9.14 -29.37 3.90
N LEU A 149 -8.44 -30.48 3.62
CA LEU A 149 -8.93 -31.83 3.86
C LEU A 149 -9.10 -32.17 5.34
N LEU A 150 -8.29 -31.58 6.22
CA LEU A 150 -8.31 -31.86 7.64
C LEU A 150 -9.45 -31.10 8.34
N THR A 151 -9.59 -29.81 8.03
CA THR A 151 -10.63 -28.96 8.66
C THR A 151 -11.95 -28.96 7.90
N ARG A 152 -11.96 -29.45 6.65
CA ARG A 152 -13.07 -29.38 5.68
C ARG A 152 -13.54 -27.96 5.37
N ARG A 153 -12.76 -26.94 5.73
CA ARG A 153 -13.07 -25.54 5.48
C ARG A 153 -12.60 -25.13 4.09
N ILE A 154 -13.34 -24.23 3.47
CA ILE A 154 -12.96 -23.61 2.20
C ILE A 154 -12.31 -22.27 2.48
N TYR A 155 -11.15 -22.06 1.85
CA TYR A 155 -10.40 -20.83 1.87
C TYR A 155 -10.37 -20.23 0.47
N CYS A 156 -10.54 -18.92 0.40
CA CYS A 156 -10.47 -18.13 -0.80
C CYS A 156 -9.16 -17.32 -0.79
N MET A 157 -8.36 -17.54 -1.82
CA MET A 157 -7.11 -16.83 -2.09
C MET A 157 -7.33 -15.81 -3.18
N ALA A 158 -7.14 -14.53 -2.89
CA ALA A 158 -7.20 -13.48 -3.89
C ALA A 158 -5.86 -13.41 -4.63
N ILE A 159 -5.91 -13.48 -5.96
CA ILE A 159 -4.73 -13.47 -6.82
C ILE A 159 -4.79 -12.36 -7.86
N LYS A 160 -3.63 -11.82 -8.21
CA LYS A 160 -3.45 -10.79 -9.23
C LYS A 160 -2.32 -11.17 -10.18
N ASP A 161 -2.24 -10.42 -11.28
CA ASP A 161 -1.11 -10.46 -12.22
C ASP A 161 -0.84 -11.86 -12.76
N VAL A 162 -1.92 -12.58 -13.14
CA VAL A 162 -1.82 -13.80 -13.93
C VAL A 162 -1.67 -13.39 -15.39
N HIS A 163 -0.55 -13.77 -16.00
CA HIS A 163 -0.17 -13.35 -17.34
C HIS A 163 -0.14 -14.54 -18.30
N GLY A 164 -0.87 -14.44 -19.41
CA GLY A 164 -0.77 -15.35 -20.55
C GLY A 164 0.04 -14.70 -21.67
N ILE A 165 1.22 -15.27 -21.95
CA ILE A 165 2.19 -14.76 -22.92
C ILE A 165 2.62 -15.92 -23.83
N ASN A 166 2.36 -15.81 -25.14
CA ASN A 166 2.77 -16.80 -26.15
C ASN A 166 2.39 -18.26 -25.78
N GLY A 167 1.16 -18.46 -25.29
CA GLY A 167 0.65 -19.78 -24.89
C GLY A 167 1.26 -20.34 -23.60
N LYS A 168 1.97 -19.52 -22.81
CA LYS A 168 2.52 -19.86 -21.50
C LYS A 168 1.92 -18.95 -20.43
N TRP A 169 1.82 -19.47 -19.22
CA TRP A 169 1.20 -18.80 -18.08
C TRP A 169 2.23 -18.50 -17.00
N TYR A 170 2.14 -17.28 -16.45
CA TYR A 170 3.07 -16.71 -15.49
C TYR A 170 2.33 -15.93 -14.40
N GLY A 171 3.02 -15.69 -13.28
CA GLY A 171 2.59 -14.81 -12.19
C GLY A 171 1.63 -15.50 -11.22
N GLY A 172 0.55 -14.80 -10.85
CA GLY A 172 -0.35 -15.25 -9.80
C GLY A 172 0.09 -14.79 -8.42
N HIS A 173 0.32 -13.48 -8.27
CA HIS A 173 0.61 -12.84 -7.00
C HIS A 173 -0.59 -13.00 -6.06
N VAL A 174 -0.45 -13.87 -5.06
CA VAL A 174 -1.43 -14.00 -3.99
C VAL A 174 -1.33 -12.78 -3.07
N VAL A 175 -2.45 -12.10 -2.85
CA VAL A 175 -2.51 -10.83 -2.10
C VAL A 175 -3.18 -11.01 -0.75
N ASN A 176 -4.13 -11.94 -0.64
CA ASN A 176 -4.79 -12.23 0.62
C ASN A 176 -5.37 -13.65 0.63
N ILE A 177 -5.59 -14.18 1.84
CA ILE A 177 -6.27 -15.45 2.07
C ILE A 177 -7.26 -15.30 3.23
N LEU A 178 -8.48 -15.79 3.01
CA LEU A 178 -9.58 -15.74 3.98
C LEU A 178 -10.40 -17.02 3.89
N GLN A 179 -10.91 -17.52 5.01
CA GLN A 179 -11.93 -18.57 4.98
C GLN A 179 -13.18 -18.01 4.30
N ALA A 180 -13.59 -18.53 3.15
CA ALA A 180 -14.81 -18.11 2.42
C ALA A 180 -15.16 -19.14 1.34
N GLU A 181 -16.46 -19.40 1.16
CA GLU A 181 -16.98 -20.33 0.14
C GLU A 181 -17.37 -19.62 -1.17
N SER A 182 -17.64 -18.30 -1.09
CA SER A 182 -18.00 -17.45 -2.22
C SER A 182 -17.20 -16.15 -2.26
N ILE A 183 -17.24 -15.49 -3.42
CA ILE A 183 -16.61 -14.17 -3.62
C ILE A 183 -17.27 -13.11 -2.72
N ASP A 184 -18.60 -13.16 -2.57
CA ASP A 184 -19.34 -12.22 -1.73
C ASP A 184 -18.93 -12.35 -0.26
N GLU A 185 -18.84 -13.58 0.25
CA GLU A 185 -18.40 -13.84 1.62
C GLU A 185 -16.95 -13.38 1.85
N TYR A 186 -16.09 -13.54 0.85
CA TYR A 186 -14.74 -13.03 0.87
C TYR A 186 -14.72 -11.50 1.04
N TYR A 187 -15.52 -10.75 0.28
CA TYR A 187 -15.60 -9.29 0.40
C TYR A 187 -16.14 -8.84 1.75
N ASP A 188 -17.17 -9.50 2.29
CA ASP A 188 -17.70 -9.19 3.62
C ASP A 188 -16.66 -9.39 4.72
N LYS A 189 -15.87 -10.46 4.63
CA LYS A 189 -14.78 -10.73 5.58
C LYS A 189 -13.62 -9.76 5.40
N LEU A 190 -13.28 -9.41 4.16
CA LEU A 190 -12.26 -8.41 3.85
C LEU A 190 -12.64 -7.02 4.41
N ALA A 191 -13.91 -6.62 4.30
CA ALA A 191 -14.40 -5.37 4.87
C ALA A 191 -14.28 -5.35 6.40
N LYS A 192 -14.57 -6.48 7.06
CA LYS A 192 -14.38 -6.65 8.52
C LYS A 192 -12.91 -6.57 8.91
N GLU A 193 -12.01 -7.26 8.20
CA GLU A 193 -10.56 -7.17 8.45
C GLU A 193 -10.05 -5.74 8.30
N ARG A 194 -10.45 -5.04 7.22
CA ARG A 194 -10.06 -3.64 6.99
C ARG A 194 -10.58 -2.72 8.08
N LYS A 195 -11.80 -2.93 8.55
CA LYS A 195 -12.37 -2.17 9.67
C LYS A 195 -11.55 -2.38 10.94
N VAL A 196 -11.24 -3.64 11.29
CA VAL A 196 -10.42 -3.96 12.47
C VAL A 196 -9.02 -3.36 12.37
N LEU A 197 -8.38 -3.45 11.21
CA LEU A 197 -7.05 -2.87 10.97
C LEU A 197 -7.08 -1.34 11.13
N LYS A 198 -8.12 -0.69 10.59
CA LYS A 198 -8.34 0.75 10.74
C LYS A 198 -8.55 1.14 12.21
N ASP A 199 -9.39 0.41 12.93
CA ASP A 199 -9.65 0.66 14.35
C ASP A 199 -8.39 0.43 15.19
N MET A 200 -7.56 -0.57 14.84
CA MET A 200 -6.27 -0.83 15.49
C MET A 200 -5.26 0.30 15.25
N LEU A 201 -5.11 0.76 14.01
CA LEU A 201 -4.23 1.88 13.67
C LEU A 201 -4.67 3.15 14.40
N LEU A 202 -5.98 3.38 14.51
CA LEU A 202 -6.54 4.49 15.26
C LEU A 202 -6.17 4.42 16.76
N VAL A 203 -6.25 3.25 17.38
CA VAL A 203 -5.81 3.09 18.77
C VAL A 203 -4.30 3.28 18.92
N GLN A 204 -3.50 2.82 17.97
CA GLN A 204 -2.04 2.98 18.02
C GLN A 204 -1.62 4.46 17.89
N MET A 205 -2.26 5.21 16.99
CA MET A 205 -1.90 6.60 16.72
C MET A 205 -2.46 7.59 17.75
N TYR A 206 -3.58 7.27 18.40
CA TYR A 206 -4.31 8.20 19.29
C TYR A 206 -4.63 7.60 20.67
N GLY A 207 -3.89 6.58 21.08
CA GLY A 207 -4.17 5.75 22.26
C GLY A 207 -3.85 6.36 23.63
N ASP A 208 -3.21 7.52 23.71
CA ASP A 208 -2.90 8.15 25.00
C ASP A 208 -4.10 8.89 25.63
N ASP A 209 -5.13 9.23 24.83
CA ASP A 209 -6.37 9.88 25.32
C ASP A 209 -7.55 8.91 25.42
N THR A 210 -7.31 7.64 25.78
CA THR A 210 -8.37 6.61 25.90
C THR A 210 -9.19 6.69 27.20
N ALA A 211 -9.71 7.87 27.57
CA ALA A 211 -10.77 7.95 28.59
C ALA A 211 -12.17 7.69 28.02
N GLY A 212 -12.35 7.75 26.68
CA GLY A 212 -13.66 7.66 26.01
C GLY A 212 -13.93 6.37 25.22
N LEU A 213 -12.99 5.43 25.13
CA LEU A 213 -13.12 4.20 24.32
C LEU A 213 -13.76 3.02 25.08
N ALA A 214 -14.36 3.29 26.26
CA ALA A 214 -14.94 2.27 27.13
C ALA A 214 -16.25 1.64 26.61
N GLU A 215 -16.83 2.11 25.51
CA GLU A 215 -18.13 1.59 25.04
C GLU A 215 -18.03 0.57 23.89
N ASP A 216 -16.90 0.49 23.16
CA ASP A 216 -16.77 -0.45 22.04
C ASP A 216 -15.99 -1.72 22.44
N SER A 217 -16.76 -2.77 22.80
CA SER A 217 -16.25 -4.10 23.17
C SER A 217 -15.29 -4.73 22.15
N ALA A 218 -15.31 -4.28 20.89
CA ALA A 218 -14.41 -4.75 19.84
C ALA A 218 -13.00 -4.15 19.95
N ALA A 219 -12.86 -2.87 20.30
CA ALA A 219 -11.58 -2.19 20.45
C ALA A 219 -10.81 -2.71 21.69
N LEU A 220 -11.54 -2.96 22.78
CA LEU A 220 -10.99 -3.58 24.00
C LEU A 220 -10.51 -5.02 23.75
N ARG A 221 -11.27 -5.81 22.96
CA ARG A 221 -10.86 -7.16 22.55
C ARG A 221 -9.67 -7.14 21.60
N ALA A 222 -9.58 -6.15 20.71
CA ALA A 222 -8.44 -5.97 19.81
C ALA A 222 -7.17 -5.61 20.57
N LYS A 223 -7.25 -4.67 21.53
CA LYS A 223 -6.14 -4.32 22.43
C LYS A 223 -5.69 -5.52 23.26
N ALA A 224 -6.62 -6.23 23.89
CA ALA A 224 -6.30 -7.44 24.65
C ALA A 224 -5.65 -8.54 23.79
N ARG A 225 -6.06 -8.68 22.53
CA ARG A 225 -5.45 -9.62 21.59
C ARG A 225 -4.04 -9.20 21.19
N LEU A 226 -3.78 -7.89 21.04
CA LEU A 226 -2.44 -7.36 20.79
C LEU A 226 -1.50 -7.53 21.97
N ASP A 227 -1.99 -7.25 23.18
CA ASP A 227 -1.23 -7.47 24.41
C ASP A 227 -0.89 -8.96 24.58
N ALA A 228 -1.81 -9.86 24.23
CA ALA A 228 -1.57 -11.30 24.23
C ALA A 228 -0.57 -11.75 23.17
N ILE A 229 -0.63 -11.20 21.94
CA ILE A 229 0.33 -11.51 20.87
C ILE A 229 1.73 -10.95 21.20
N ALA A 230 1.81 -9.75 21.77
CA ALA A 230 3.06 -9.15 22.21
C ALA A 230 3.67 -9.94 23.37
N ALA A 231 2.86 -10.38 24.34
CA ALA A 231 3.31 -11.25 25.43
C ALA A 231 3.76 -12.63 24.92
N ALA A 232 3.05 -13.21 23.95
CA ALA A 232 3.42 -14.48 23.33
C ALA A 232 4.72 -14.37 22.52
N LYS A 233 4.92 -13.28 21.77
CA LYS A 233 6.20 -13.00 21.08
C LYS A 233 7.36 -12.77 22.05
N LYS A 234 7.09 -12.14 23.19
CA LYS A 234 8.09 -11.92 24.25
C LYS A 234 8.43 -13.21 25.01
N ALA A 235 7.49 -14.15 25.10
CA ALA A 235 7.71 -15.48 25.66
C ALA A 235 8.38 -16.45 24.67
N ALA A 236 8.25 -16.22 23.35
CA ALA A 236 8.81 -17.06 22.30
C ALA A 236 10.21 -16.62 21.79
N LYS A 237 10.72 -15.46 22.22
CA LYS A 237 12.07 -14.97 21.92
C LYS A 237 12.97 -14.99 23.16
N GLN A 238 13.37 -16.19 23.58
CA GLN A 238 14.70 -16.42 24.10
C GLN A 238 15.36 -17.34 23.07
N ASP A 239 16.48 -16.88 22.53
CA ASP A 239 17.28 -17.44 21.43
C ASP A 239 16.95 -16.91 20.02
N GLU A 240 18.01 -16.32 19.45
CA GLU A 240 18.26 -15.89 18.06
C GLU A 240 17.85 -14.46 17.64
N ASP A 241 18.89 -13.61 17.73
CA ASP A 241 19.32 -12.52 16.86
C ASP A 241 18.27 -11.52 16.34
N GLU A 242 18.29 -10.34 16.96
CA GLU A 242 17.59 -9.14 16.55
C GLU A 242 18.29 -8.48 15.35
N GLU A 243 17.79 -8.75 14.14
CA GLU A 243 17.78 -7.71 13.11
C GLU A 243 16.55 -6.82 13.35
N GLU A 244 16.80 -5.66 13.96
CA GLU A 244 15.87 -4.53 13.99
C GLU A 244 15.46 -4.20 12.55
N LYS A 245 14.20 -4.51 12.21
CA LYS A 245 13.52 -3.82 11.12
C LYS A 245 13.44 -2.35 11.52
N SER A 246 14.30 -1.54 10.91
CA SER A 246 14.19 -0.10 10.94
C SER A 246 12.76 0.29 10.53
N PRO A 247 12.05 1.11 11.33
CA PRO A 247 10.76 1.62 10.92
C PRO A 247 10.97 2.50 9.69
N VAL A 248 10.08 2.34 8.71
CA VAL A 248 9.87 3.31 7.63
C VAL A 248 9.85 4.69 8.27
N VAL A 249 10.74 5.59 7.82
CA VAL A 249 10.82 6.97 8.31
C VAL A 249 9.60 7.72 7.83
N THR A 250 8.45 7.48 8.46
CA THR A 250 7.36 8.45 8.52
C THR A 250 7.87 9.59 9.41
N ASN A 251 7.90 10.82 8.90
CA ASN A 251 8.25 11.99 9.72
C ASN A 251 7.45 11.94 11.03
N GLU A 252 8.13 11.92 12.18
CA GLU A 252 7.50 11.74 13.48
C GLU A 252 6.56 12.94 13.75
N VAL A 253 5.25 12.66 13.83
CA VAL A 253 4.24 13.70 14.07
C VAL A 253 4.27 14.09 15.55
N VAL A 254 4.66 15.34 15.81
CA VAL A 254 4.82 15.87 17.18
C VAL A 254 3.49 16.36 17.74
N GLU A 255 2.69 17.03 16.90
CA GLU A 255 1.45 17.67 17.36
C GLU A 255 0.43 17.75 16.22
N ARG A 256 -0.85 17.68 16.59
CA ARG A 256 -2.00 17.85 15.68
C ARG A 256 -2.95 18.88 16.27
N LYS A 257 -3.31 19.89 15.48
CA LYS A 257 -4.28 20.91 15.90
C LYS A 257 -5.33 21.12 14.83
N LEU A 258 -6.59 21.17 15.26
CA LEU A 258 -7.70 21.57 14.42
C LEU A 258 -8.22 22.92 14.92
N TYR A 259 -8.26 23.88 14.02
CA TYR A 259 -8.78 25.21 14.24
C TYR A 259 -10.12 25.36 13.53
N VAL A 260 -11.07 26.04 14.16
CA VAL A 260 -12.38 26.37 13.59
C VAL A 260 -12.67 27.84 13.83
N GLY A 261 -13.19 28.53 12.83
CA GLY A 261 -13.61 29.91 12.94
C GLY A 261 -14.16 30.44 11.64
N THR A 262 -13.89 31.70 11.32
CA THR A 262 -14.53 32.40 10.22
C THR A 262 -13.59 33.29 9.42
N PHE A 263 -13.97 33.47 8.15
CA PHE A 263 -13.52 34.48 7.22
C PHE A 263 -14.46 35.68 7.25
N ASP A 264 -13.92 36.88 7.50
CA ASP A 264 -14.68 38.14 7.61
C ASP A 264 -15.91 38.07 8.54
N LYS A 265 -15.90 37.12 9.49
CA LYS A 265 -17.02 36.78 10.39
C LYS A 265 -18.27 36.25 9.68
N GLU A 266 -18.18 35.90 8.40
CA GLU A 266 -19.30 35.44 7.57
C GLU A 266 -19.17 33.98 7.15
N VAL A 267 -18.00 33.57 6.61
CA VAL A 267 -17.83 32.23 6.03
C VAL A 267 -17.08 31.32 7.00
N GLY A 268 -17.64 30.17 7.36
CA GLY A 268 -16.99 29.20 8.24
C GLY A 268 -15.74 28.57 7.63
N LEU A 269 -14.71 28.36 8.45
CA LEU A 269 -13.43 27.76 8.07
C LEU A 269 -12.98 26.73 9.10
N GLU A 270 -12.56 25.56 8.63
CA GLU A 270 -11.77 24.60 9.41
C GLU A 270 -10.34 24.53 8.86
N LEU A 271 -9.34 24.58 9.74
CA LEU A 271 -7.93 24.47 9.40
C LEU A 271 -7.27 23.40 10.28
N TYR A 272 -6.78 22.34 9.65
CA TYR A 272 -6.01 21.29 10.28
C TYR A 272 -4.52 21.52 10.05
N ILE A 273 -3.72 21.42 11.12
CA ILE A 273 -2.27 21.56 11.06
C ILE A 273 -1.63 20.38 11.79
N ARG A 274 -0.66 19.74 11.12
CA ARG A 274 0.16 18.66 11.63
C ARG A 274 1.61 19.11 11.69
N SER A 275 2.18 19.15 12.90
CA SER A 275 3.58 19.52 13.13
C SER A 275 4.48 18.29 13.06
N LEU A 276 5.51 18.35 12.23
CA LEU A 276 6.44 17.26 11.96
C LEU A 276 7.82 17.54 12.58
N LYS A 277 8.40 16.50 13.15
CA LYS A 277 9.80 16.48 13.57
C LYS A 277 10.68 16.34 12.33
N GLY A 278 11.72 17.16 12.24
CA GLY A 278 12.70 17.10 11.15
C GLY A 278 14.14 17.18 11.65
N SER A 279 15.10 17.23 10.72
CA SER A 279 16.54 17.26 11.01
C SER A 279 17.09 18.65 11.40
N CYS A 280 16.24 19.50 11.95
CA CYS A 280 16.55 20.88 12.34
C CYS A 280 16.95 20.98 13.82
N PRO A 281 17.58 22.10 14.23
CA PRO A 281 17.92 22.33 15.64
C PRO A 281 16.70 22.59 16.54
N GLU A 282 15.52 22.88 15.97
CA GLU A 282 14.25 22.99 16.71
C GLU A 282 13.54 21.62 16.72
N THR A 283 12.71 21.33 17.73
CA THR A 283 11.97 20.05 17.82
C THR A 283 10.96 19.87 16.67
N ILE A 284 10.49 20.96 16.07
CA ILE A 284 9.52 20.99 14.97
C ILE A 284 10.08 21.87 13.85
N CYS A 285 10.10 21.36 12.61
CA CYS A 285 10.47 22.17 11.44
C CYS A 285 9.79 21.76 10.13
N GLY A 286 8.85 20.82 10.18
CA GLY A 286 7.92 20.57 9.08
C GLY A 286 6.50 20.82 9.55
N TRP A 287 5.64 21.25 8.63
CA TRP A 287 4.22 21.39 8.87
C TRP A 287 3.47 20.94 7.63
N ASP A 288 2.44 20.12 7.83
CA ASP A 288 1.41 19.86 6.82
C ASP A 288 0.12 20.54 7.27
N ALA A 289 -0.66 21.06 6.32
CA ALA A 289 -1.96 21.61 6.63
C ALA A 289 -3.00 21.28 5.56
N LEU A 290 -4.24 21.14 6.05
CA LEU A 290 -5.45 21.07 5.22
C LEU A 290 -6.41 22.15 5.69
N TYR A 291 -7.14 22.77 4.78
CA TYR A 291 -8.25 23.63 5.14
C TYR A 291 -9.52 23.26 4.39
N LYS A 292 -10.65 23.68 4.93
CA LYS A 292 -11.96 23.46 4.34
C LYS A 292 -12.91 24.60 4.70
N PHE A 293 -13.53 25.20 3.70
CA PHE A 293 -14.65 26.12 3.92
C PHE A 293 -15.92 25.35 4.27
N GLU A 294 -16.82 25.98 5.04
CA GLU A 294 -18.09 25.39 5.47
C GLU A 294 -19.01 25.03 4.30
N ASP A 295 -18.97 25.80 3.21
CA ASP A 295 -19.79 25.63 2.02
C ASP A 295 -19.18 24.67 0.97
N GLN A 296 -17.97 24.19 1.22
CA GLN A 296 -17.28 23.22 0.37
C GLN A 296 -17.31 21.83 0.99
N ASP A 297 -17.28 20.78 0.16
CA ASP A 297 -17.23 19.40 0.65
C ASP A 297 -15.80 18.85 0.77
N GLU A 298 -14.86 19.45 0.02
CA GLU A 298 -13.50 18.97 -0.15
C GLU A 298 -12.51 19.68 0.79
N TRP A 299 -11.47 18.95 1.23
CA TRP A 299 -10.34 19.51 1.94
C TRP A 299 -9.23 19.85 0.96
N VAL A 300 -8.64 21.02 1.14
CA VAL A 300 -7.58 21.54 0.27
C VAL A 300 -6.26 21.53 1.02
N ARG A 301 -5.20 21.03 0.38
CA ARG A 301 -3.84 20.96 0.95
C ARG A 301 -3.12 22.29 0.81
N LEU A 302 -2.42 22.67 1.86
CA LEU A 302 -1.63 23.89 1.92
C LEU A 302 -0.15 23.54 2.04
N GLU A 303 0.69 24.27 1.31
CA GLU A 303 2.12 24.31 1.57
C GLU A 303 2.39 25.26 2.73
N VAL A 304 3.10 24.79 3.76
CA VAL A 304 3.32 25.58 4.98
C VAL A 304 4.79 25.99 5.09
N THR A 305 5.04 27.28 5.22
CA THR A 305 6.39 27.84 5.42
C THR A 305 6.44 28.76 6.64
N LYS A 306 7.58 28.77 7.33
CA LYS A 306 7.81 29.63 8.50
C LYS A 306 8.27 31.02 8.04
N GLY A 307 7.45 32.04 8.27
CA GLY A 307 7.77 33.43 7.98
C GLY A 307 8.76 34.07 8.97
N LYS A 308 9.29 35.24 8.63
CA LYS A 308 10.41 35.90 9.36
C LYS A 308 10.10 36.41 10.78
N ASN A 309 8.87 36.26 11.27
CA ASN A 309 8.44 36.78 12.59
C ASN A 309 7.67 35.73 13.43
N GLY A 310 7.88 34.43 13.18
CA GLY A 310 7.14 33.36 13.87
C GLY A 310 5.70 33.18 13.40
N LYS A 311 5.32 33.86 12.31
CA LYS A 311 4.08 33.62 11.57
C LYS A 311 4.23 32.40 10.67
N LEU A 312 3.16 31.65 10.46
CA LEU A 312 3.11 30.59 9.45
C LEU A 312 2.40 31.13 8.21
N LEU A 313 3.03 30.93 7.07
CA LEU A 313 2.49 31.22 5.75
C LEU A 313 1.99 29.91 5.16
N PHE A 314 0.73 29.88 4.75
CA PHE A 314 0.10 28.76 4.08
C PHE A 314 -0.23 29.17 2.66
N SER A 315 0.32 28.48 1.68
CA SER A 315 0.13 28.78 0.26
C SER A 315 -0.62 27.66 -0.45
N GLU A 316 -1.51 28.07 -1.35
CA GLU A 316 -2.20 27.25 -2.33
C GLU A 316 -2.13 28.01 -3.66
N ASP A 317 -1.65 27.42 -4.75
CA ASP A 317 -1.62 27.98 -6.11
C ASP A 317 -1.54 29.52 -6.24
N GLU A 318 -2.69 30.22 -6.16
CA GLU A 318 -2.84 31.68 -6.32
C GLU A 318 -3.39 32.39 -5.06
N ALA A 319 -3.31 31.76 -3.89
CA ALA A 319 -3.80 32.28 -2.62
C ALA A 319 -2.80 32.03 -1.48
N GLU A 320 -2.69 33.01 -0.58
CA GLU A 320 -1.78 32.97 0.56
C GLU A 320 -2.51 33.33 1.85
N MET A 321 -2.33 32.50 2.88
CA MET A 321 -2.82 32.71 4.23
C MET A 321 -1.64 32.99 5.16
N GLU A 322 -1.65 34.12 5.87
CA GLU A 322 -0.63 34.44 6.86
C GLU A 322 -1.24 34.45 8.26
N LEU A 323 -0.92 33.47 9.10
CA LEU A 323 -1.50 33.35 10.45
C LEU A 323 -0.48 33.53 11.57
N THR A 324 -0.93 34.18 12.64
CA THR A 324 -0.24 34.29 13.92
C THR A 324 -1.00 33.49 14.97
N PHE A 325 -0.32 32.53 15.62
CA PHE A 325 -0.91 31.67 16.65
C PHE A 325 -0.57 32.18 18.04
N LYS A 326 -1.58 32.44 18.88
CA LYS A 326 -1.42 32.85 20.29
C LYS A 326 -2.52 32.21 21.15
N ASN A 327 -2.13 31.50 22.22
CA ASN A 327 -3.06 30.98 23.25
C ASN A 327 -4.26 30.17 22.69
N GLY A 328 -4.03 29.37 21.64
CA GLY A 328 -5.10 28.57 21.01
C GLY A 328 -6.03 29.38 20.10
N THR A 329 -5.69 30.62 19.76
CA THR A 329 -6.33 31.35 18.66
C THR A 329 -5.34 31.59 17.54
N ALA A 330 -5.82 31.57 16.30
CA ALA A 330 -5.06 31.92 15.12
C ALA A 330 -5.74 33.11 14.46
N ILE A 331 -4.99 34.19 14.25
CA ILE A 331 -5.50 35.42 13.63
C ILE A 331 -4.57 35.78 12.49
N GLY A 332 -5.14 36.23 11.38
CA GLY A 332 -4.35 36.65 10.24
C GLY A 332 -5.20 37.05 9.05
N GLU A 333 -4.60 36.96 7.86
CA GLU A 333 -5.20 37.42 6.62
C GLU A 333 -5.05 36.33 5.56
N TRP A 334 -6.05 36.19 4.69
CA TRP A 334 -5.97 35.41 3.47
C TRP A 334 -6.09 36.33 2.27
N THR A 335 -5.17 36.20 1.33
CA THR A 335 -5.11 37.03 0.13
C THR A 335 -5.24 36.14 -1.09
N SER A 336 -6.26 36.41 -1.91
CA SER A 336 -6.39 35.81 -3.25
C SER A 336 -5.72 36.72 -4.27
N ALA A 337 -4.67 36.23 -4.94
CA ALA A 337 -4.04 36.96 -6.02
C ALA A 337 -4.97 37.10 -7.25
N LYS A 338 -5.87 36.13 -7.43
CA LYS A 338 -6.84 36.08 -8.54
C LYS A 338 -7.93 37.13 -8.41
N GLU A 339 -8.49 37.28 -7.21
CA GLU A 339 -9.59 38.21 -6.93
C GLU A 339 -9.10 39.56 -6.41
N LYS A 340 -7.82 39.66 -6.02
CA LYS A 340 -7.20 40.84 -5.39
C LYS A 340 -7.95 41.27 -4.12
N THR A 341 -8.46 40.30 -3.39
CA THR A 341 -9.21 40.45 -2.16
C THR A 341 -8.40 39.88 -1.00
N THR A 342 -8.49 40.57 0.14
CA THR A 342 -7.85 40.15 1.39
C THR A 342 -8.95 40.07 2.44
N PHE A 343 -9.03 38.95 3.14
CA PHE A 343 -10.04 38.65 4.14
C PHE A 343 -9.40 38.43 5.51
N GLU A 344 -10.06 38.88 6.57
CA GLU A 344 -9.61 38.68 7.96
C GLU A 344 -10.00 37.26 8.42
N ILE A 345 -9.02 36.55 8.98
CA ILE A 345 -9.23 35.21 9.57
C ILE A 345 -9.17 35.30 11.08
N GLN A 346 -10.18 34.70 11.72
CA GLN A 346 -10.17 34.45 13.16
C GLN A 346 -10.54 33.00 13.43
N LEU A 347 -9.59 32.22 13.96
CA LEU A 347 -9.78 30.81 14.30
C LEU A 347 -9.52 30.55 15.78
N THR A 348 -10.21 29.54 16.29
CA THR A 348 -10.08 29.02 17.64
C THR A 348 -9.75 27.54 17.60
N GLU A 349 -8.80 27.12 18.42
CA GLU A 349 -8.38 25.73 18.52
C GLU A 349 -9.52 24.91 19.13
N LYS A 350 -9.93 23.88 18.39
CA LYS A 350 -10.90 22.91 18.84
C LYS A 350 -10.21 21.91 19.75
N ARG A 351 -10.34 22.10 21.06
CA ARG A 351 -9.68 21.26 22.08
C ARG A 351 -10.15 19.80 22.08
N GLU A 352 -11.40 19.55 21.69
CA GLU A 352 -11.97 18.20 21.62
C GLU A 352 -12.26 17.83 20.16
N VAL A 353 -11.34 17.07 19.56
CA VAL A 353 -11.50 16.50 18.21
C VAL A 353 -11.56 14.99 18.34
N LYS A 354 -12.58 14.37 17.72
CA LYS A 354 -12.65 12.91 17.67
C LYS A 354 -11.42 12.37 16.94
N ASN A 355 -10.71 11.41 17.54
CA ASN A 355 -9.55 10.75 16.93
C ASN A 355 -9.83 10.26 15.51
N ARG A 356 -11.05 9.75 15.26
CA ARG A 356 -11.48 9.33 13.92
C ARG A 356 -11.41 10.45 12.88
N LYS A 357 -11.74 11.70 13.26
CA LYS A 357 -11.66 12.87 12.37
C LYS A 357 -10.19 13.22 12.11
N LEU A 358 -9.34 13.23 13.14
CA LEU A 358 -7.89 13.44 12.98
C LEU A 358 -7.26 12.40 12.05
N PHE A 359 -7.65 11.13 12.19
CA PHE A 359 -7.17 10.05 11.33
C PHE A 359 -7.56 10.23 9.87
N GLN A 360 -8.80 10.65 9.60
CA GLN A 360 -9.24 10.93 8.23
C GLN A 360 -8.44 12.07 7.60
N LEU A 361 -8.09 13.09 8.38
CA LEU A 361 -7.30 14.23 7.91
C LEU A 361 -5.84 13.84 7.67
N ASP A 362 -5.25 13.02 8.53
CA ASP A 362 -3.90 12.47 8.32
C ASP A 362 -3.84 11.62 7.05
N GLN A 363 -4.85 10.77 6.83
CA GLN A 363 -4.93 9.94 5.62
C GLN A 363 -5.03 10.79 4.35
N MET A 364 -5.80 11.88 4.36
CA MET A 364 -5.91 12.81 3.21
C MET A 364 -4.57 13.46 2.85
N LEU A 365 -3.71 13.73 3.83
CA LEU A 365 -2.36 14.25 3.58
C LEU A 365 -1.45 13.20 2.95
N GLU A 366 -1.62 11.92 3.29
CA GLU A 366 -0.78 10.80 2.82
C GLU A 366 -1.23 10.22 1.48
N ASP A 367 -2.53 10.18 1.19
CA ASP A 367 -3.09 9.63 -0.06
C ASP A 367 -2.84 10.53 -1.30
N SER A 368 -2.24 11.71 -1.11
CA SER A 368 -1.98 12.71 -2.16
C SER A 368 -0.52 12.75 -2.66
N GLU A 369 0.33 11.85 -2.17
CA GLU A 369 1.65 11.51 -2.73
C GLU A 369 1.56 10.32 -3.69
#